data_AF-A0ABD2Q397-F1
#
_entry.id   AF-A0ABD2Q397-F1
#
_cell.length_a   1.000
_cell.length_b   1.000
_cell.length_c   1.000
_cell.angle_alpha   90.00
_cell.angle_beta   90.00
_cell.angle_gamma   90.00
#
_symmetry.space_group_name_H-M   'P 1'
#
loop_
_entity.id
_entity.type
_entity.pdbx_description
1 polymer ?
#
loop_
_entity_poly.entity_id
_entity_poly.type
_entity_poly.pdbx_seq_one_letter_code
_entity_poly.pdbx_strand_id
1 'polypeptide(L)'
;MARNYPVDTMMQKALEERYETETKSQIAWFLNQRKGAEVVTPDKENNEPKEKQMHSKDGELMNEIISNLEKKIEQTASERDVYEKEVERNVCAVEIPSNETKLMDDMRPPSANTKKLLYHGISKEGKGRLEYLTARKKKSPEDKYDQPIISSMEYGWKLNDTPVAEFAKPKHGRTKLVEDTFYTRTGIPIRHYSGKNIHYKDQ
;
A
#
# COMPACT_ATOMS: atom_id res chain seq x y z
N MET A 1 2.33 9.28 -2.68
CA MET A 1 1.97 9.57 -4.08
C MET A 1 0.93 8.56 -4.51
N ALA A 2 -0.35 8.95 -4.54
CA ALA A 2 -1.43 8.06 -4.95
C ALA A 2 -1.22 7.70 -6.43
N ARG A 3 -1.01 6.41 -6.70
CA ARG A 3 -1.04 5.88 -8.06
C ARG A 3 -2.50 5.91 -8.48
N ASN A 4 -2.91 6.97 -9.20
CA ASN A 4 -4.17 6.97 -9.93
C ASN A 4 -4.04 5.87 -10.99
N TYR A 5 -4.48 4.66 -10.65
CA TYR A 5 -4.60 3.56 -11.58
C TYR A 5 -5.54 4.01 -12.70
N PRO A 6 -5.21 3.82 -13.98
CA PRO A 6 -6.12 4.20 -15.04
C PRO A 6 -7.38 3.35 -14.94
N VAL A 7 -8.48 4.03 -14.60
CA VAL A 7 -9.81 3.41 -14.43
C VAL A 7 -10.39 2.95 -15.78
N ASP A 8 -9.84 3.45 -16.90
CA ASP A 8 -10.30 3.11 -18.23
C ASP A 8 -9.59 1.87 -18.81
N THR A 9 -10.39 0.91 -19.27
CA THR A 9 -9.96 -0.31 -19.97
C THR A 9 -9.05 -0.02 -21.17
N MET A 10 -9.28 1.08 -21.88
CA MET A 10 -8.44 1.46 -23.02
C MET A 10 -7.05 1.88 -22.57
N MET A 11 -6.96 2.58 -21.45
CA MET A 11 -5.68 3.04 -20.92
C MET A 11 -4.90 1.91 -20.22
N GLN A 12 -5.59 0.90 -19.68
CA GLN A 12 -4.95 -0.33 -19.23
C GLN A 12 -4.31 -1.11 -20.38
N LYS A 13 -5.04 -1.30 -21.49
CA LYS A 13 -4.49 -1.93 -22.70
C LYS A 13 -3.31 -1.17 -23.29
N ALA A 14 -3.38 0.16 -23.32
CA ALA A 14 -2.27 0.99 -23.78
C ALA A 14 -1.02 0.86 -22.88
N LEU A 15 -1.19 0.68 -21.57
CA LEU A 15 -0.07 0.42 -20.67
C LEU A 15 0.50 -1.00 -20.85
N GLU A 16 -0.36 -1.99 -21.03
CA GLU A 16 0.05 -3.37 -21.32
C GLU A 16 0.89 -3.44 -22.61
N GLU A 17 0.41 -2.81 -23.69
CA GLU A 17 1.13 -2.71 -24.96
C GLU A 17 2.49 -2.01 -24.77
N ARG A 18 2.54 -0.95 -23.95
CA ARG A 18 3.79 -0.26 -23.64
C ARG A 18 4.79 -1.16 -22.91
N TYR A 19 4.33 -1.95 -21.95
CA TYR A 19 5.20 -2.89 -21.24
C TYR A 19 5.69 -4.01 -22.14
N GLU A 20 4.82 -4.57 -22.98
CA GLU A 20 5.22 -5.60 -23.95
C GLU A 20 6.25 -5.09 -24.96
N THR A 21 6.05 -3.88 -25.49
CA THR A 21 6.99 -3.27 -26.46
C THR A 21 8.34 -2.99 -25.81
N GLU A 22 8.34 -2.49 -24.57
CA GLU A 22 9.56 -2.30 -23.80
C GLU A 22 10.30 -3.63 -23.58
N THR A 23 9.61 -4.67 -23.11
CA THR A 23 10.23 -6.00 -22.90
C THR A 23 10.75 -6.60 -24.19
N LYS A 24 9.97 -6.56 -25.28
CA LYS A 24 10.42 -7.02 -26.61
C LYS A 24 11.68 -6.28 -27.06
N SER A 25 11.74 -4.96 -26.84
CA SER A 25 12.91 -4.15 -27.19
C SER A 25 14.14 -4.49 -26.35
N GLN A 26 13.97 -4.72 -25.04
CA GLN A 26 15.05 -5.12 -24.14
C GLN A 26 15.62 -6.49 -24.51
N ILE A 27 14.75 -7.46 -24.80
CA ILE A 27 15.15 -8.80 -25.26
C ILE A 27 15.89 -8.71 -26.60
N ALA A 28 15.36 -7.95 -27.56
CA ALA A 28 16.00 -7.74 -28.86
C ALA A 28 17.39 -7.08 -28.72
N TRP A 29 17.50 -6.06 -27.88
CA TRP A 29 18.77 -5.41 -27.57
C TRP A 29 19.77 -6.39 -26.96
N PHE A 30 19.34 -7.16 -25.95
CA PHE A 30 20.19 -8.16 -25.29
C PHE A 30 20.70 -9.23 -26.27
N LEU A 31 19.83 -9.75 -27.14
CA LEU A 31 20.21 -10.73 -28.16
C LEU A 31 21.19 -10.14 -29.18
N ASN A 32 21.00 -8.89 -29.59
CA ASN A 32 21.91 -8.23 -30.52
C ASN A 32 23.29 -7.98 -29.89
N GLN A 33 23.35 -7.62 -28.61
CA GLN A 33 24.62 -7.48 -27.90
C GLN A 33 25.35 -8.80 -27.76
N ARG A 34 24.62 -9.89 -27.52
CA ARG A 34 25.21 -11.23 -27.45
C ARG A 34 25.76 -11.70 -28.81
N LYS A 35 25.05 -11.42 -29.91
CA LYS A 35 25.54 -11.67 -31.27
C LYS A 35 26.78 -10.84 -31.60
N GLY A 36 26.83 -9.58 -31.18
CA GLY A 36 28.00 -8.72 -31.34
C GLY A 36 29.22 -9.20 -30.53
N ALA A 37 29.00 -9.82 -29.37
CA ALA A 37 30.05 -10.39 -28.53
C ALA A 37 30.68 -11.67 -29.11
N GLU A 38 29.97 -12.42 -29.95
CA GLU A 38 30.50 -13.61 -30.65
C GLU A 38 31.40 -13.27 -31.85
N VAL A 39 31.39 -12.02 -32.35
CA VAL A 39 32.12 -11.61 -33.57
C VAL A 39 33.57 -11.14 -33.29
N VAL A 40 34.00 -11.02 -32.03
CA VAL A 40 35.35 -10.57 -31.67
C VAL A 40 36.25 -11.72 -31.23
N THR A 41 36.55 -12.63 -32.16
CA THR A 41 37.82 -13.38 -32.19
C THR A 41 38.19 -13.68 -33.64
N PRO A 42 39.29 -13.15 -34.18
CA PRO A 42 39.84 -13.67 -35.42
C PRO A 42 40.59 -14.97 -35.11
N ASP A 43 40.39 -15.97 -35.95
CA ASP A 43 41.17 -17.21 -36.11
C ASP A 43 40.38 -18.51 -35.83
N LYS A 44 39.72 -19.03 -36.87
CA LYS A 44 40.12 -20.29 -37.54
C LYS A 44 39.06 -20.77 -38.52
N GLU A 45 39.55 -21.17 -39.68
CA GLU A 45 38.85 -21.78 -40.80
C GLU A 45 38.14 -23.09 -40.40
N ASN A 46 37.07 -23.39 -41.14
CA ASN A 46 36.46 -24.70 -41.35
C ASN A 46 36.04 -25.46 -40.10
N ASN A 47 34.79 -25.28 -39.67
CA ASN A 47 33.93 -26.37 -39.20
C ASN A 47 32.47 -25.89 -39.24
N GLU A 48 31.61 -26.66 -39.90
CA GLU A 48 30.16 -26.58 -39.69
C GLU A 48 29.85 -26.58 -38.19
N PRO A 49 28.86 -25.81 -37.71
CA PRO A 49 28.46 -25.88 -36.32
C PRO A 49 27.81 -27.24 -36.09
N LYS A 50 28.62 -28.24 -35.72
CA LYS A 50 28.11 -29.40 -35.00
C LYS A 50 27.54 -28.86 -33.71
N GLU A 51 26.21 -28.87 -33.59
CA GLU A 51 25.53 -28.76 -32.31
C GLU A 51 26.18 -29.77 -31.36
N LYS A 52 27.11 -29.29 -30.54
CA LYS A 52 27.53 -30.03 -29.37
C LYS A 52 26.33 -29.97 -28.45
N GLN A 53 25.49 -31.01 -28.50
CA GLN A 53 24.58 -31.31 -27.42
C GLN A 53 25.44 -31.54 -26.18
N MET A 54 25.73 -30.46 -25.47
CA MET A 54 26.17 -30.52 -24.09
C MET A 54 24.97 -31.06 -23.32
N HIS A 55 24.90 -32.38 -23.17
CA HIS A 55 24.18 -32.97 -22.06
C HIS A 55 24.96 -32.58 -20.79
N SER A 56 24.83 -31.33 -20.36
CA SER A 56 25.21 -30.94 -19.02
C SER A 56 24.16 -31.54 -18.08
N LYS A 57 24.62 -32.16 -16.99
CA LYS A 57 23.76 -32.69 -15.92
C LYS A 57 22.79 -31.64 -15.34
N ASP A 58 23.04 -30.36 -15.65
CA ASP A 58 22.21 -29.21 -15.28
C ASP A 58 20.86 -29.17 -16.03
N GLY A 59 20.76 -29.75 -17.24
CA GLY A 59 19.52 -29.80 -18.01
C GLY A 59 18.47 -30.74 -17.40
N GLU A 60 18.90 -31.86 -16.83
CA GLU A 60 18.03 -32.80 -16.10
C GLU A 60 17.48 -32.16 -14.81
N LEU A 61 18.36 -31.45 -14.09
CA LEU A 61 18.00 -30.77 -12.85
C LEU A 61 17.03 -29.60 -13.09
N MET A 62 17.19 -28.87 -14.20
CA MET A 62 16.23 -27.84 -14.62
C MET A 62 14.87 -28.44 -15.02
N ASN A 63 14.85 -29.57 -15.72
CA ASN A 63 13.60 -30.25 -16.07
C ASN A 63 12.88 -30.79 -14.83
N GLU A 64 13.62 -31.30 -13.84
CA GLU A 64 13.07 -31.74 -12.56
C GLU A 64 12.47 -30.55 -11.79
N ILE A 65 13.16 -29.40 -11.73
CA ILE A 65 12.65 -28.16 -11.13
C ILE A 65 11.36 -27.71 -11.82
N ILE A 66 11.31 -27.71 -13.16
CA ILE A 66 10.12 -27.33 -13.93
C ILE A 66 8.95 -28.26 -13.60
N SER A 67 9.18 -29.57 -13.60
CA SER A 67 8.14 -30.56 -13.29
C SER A 67 7.59 -30.43 -11.86
N ASN A 68 8.44 -30.04 -10.91
CA ASN A 68 8.03 -29.82 -9.51
C ASN A 68 7.26 -28.50 -9.34
N LEU A 69 7.60 -27.47 -10.13
CA LEU A 69 6.85 -26.21 -10.17
C LEU A 69 5.46 -26.40 -10.78
N GLU A 70 5.35 -27.15 -11.87
CA GLU A 70 4.07 -27.49 -12.50
C GLU A 70 3.14 -28.23 -11.53
N LYS A 71 3.63 -29.27 -10.86
CA LYS A 71 2.87 -30.00 -9.83
C LYS A 71 2.42 -29.10 -8.69
N LYS A 72 3.25 -28.14 -8.29
CA LYS A 72 2.91 -27.20 -7.21
C LYS A 72 1.83 -26.20 -7.64
N ILE A 73 1.87 -25.75 -8.89
CA ILE A 73 0.83 -24.87 -9.47
C ILE A 73 -0.50 -25.62 -9.50
N GLU A 74 -0.52 -26.87 -9.98
CA GLU A 74 -1.73 -27.71 -10.02
C GLU A 74 -2.31 -27.96 -8.62
N GLN A 75 -1.46 -28.24 -7.62
CA GLN A 75 -1.88 -28.38 -6.22
C GLN A 75 -2.53 -27.10 -5.71
N THR A 76 -1.88 -25.94 -5.89
CA THR A 76 -2.44 -24.66 -5.44
C THR A 76 -3.73 -24.26 -6.17
N ALA A 77 -3.88 -24.64 -7.44
CA ALA A 77 -5.11 -24.42 -8.19
C ALA A 77 -6.25 -25.29 -7.64
N SER A 78 -5.98 -26.57 -7.37
CA SER A 78 -6.97 -27.48 -6.79
C SER A 78 -7.40 -27.05 -5.37
N GLU A 79 -6.48 -26.54 -4.56
CA GLU A 79 -6.78 -26.00 -3.22
C GLU A 79 -7.68 -24.76 -3.31
N ARG A 80 -7.45 -23.87 -4.29
CA ARG A 80 -8.32 -22.71 -4.53
C ARG A 80 -9.71 -23.11 -5.00
N ASP A 81 -9.82 -24.06 -5.92
CA ASP A 81 -11.12 -24.54 -6.42
C ASP A 81 -11.96 -25.18 -5.31
N VAL A 82 -11.32 -25.92 -4.39
CA VAL A 82 -11.99 -26.51 -3.22
C VAL A 82 -12.46 -25.41 -2.27
N TYR A 83 -11.61 -24.43 -1.98
CA TYR A 83 -11.95 -23.29 -1.12
C TYR A 83 -13.11 -22.47 -1.71
N GLU A 84 -13.08 -22.15 -3.00
CA GLU A 84 -14.16 -21.42 -3.68
C GLU A 84 -15.48 -22.20 -3.63
N LYS A 85 -15.49 -23.50 -3.93
CA LYS A 85 -16.69 -24.35 -3.83
C LYS A 85 -17.24 -24.50 -2.41
N GLU A 86 -16.38 -24.40 -1.40
CA GLU A 86 -16.78 -24.46 0.01
C GLU A 86 -17.36 -23.12 0.48
N VAL A 87 -16.78 -22.00 0.02
CA VAL A 87 -17.34 -20.66 0.22
C VAL A 87 -18.70 -20.53 -0.47
N GLU A 88 -18.85 -20.96 -1.72
CA GLU A 88 -20.12 -20.92 -2.45
C GLU A 88 -21.21 -21.75 -1.76
N ARG A 89 -20.87 -22.96 -1.28
CA ARG A 89 -21.80 -23.80 -0.50
C ARG A 89 -22.22 -23.14 0.82
N ASN A 90 -21.30 -22.50 1.52
CA ASN A 90 -21.58 -21.83 2.78
C ASN A 90 -22.37 -20.52 2.59
N VAL A 91 -22.21 -19.83 1.46
CA VAL A 91 -22.97 -18.60 1.14
C VAL A 91 -24.43 -18.91 0.79
N CYS A 92 -24.71 -20.02 0.10
CA CYS A 92 -26.08 -20.42 -0.27
C CYS A 92 -26.89 -21.05 0.89
N ALA A 93 -26.23 -21.51 1.96
CA ALA A 93 -26.90 -22.16 3.10
C ALA A 93 -27.35 -21.18 4.21
N VAL A 94 -27.06 -19.88 4.07
CA VAL A 94 -27.56 -18.86 5.01
C VAL A 94 -28.96 -18.46 4.57
N GLU A 95 -29.97 -19.19 5.02
CA GLU A 95 -31.36 -18.72 4.99
C GLU A 95 -31.49 -17.52 5.93
N ILE A 96 -31.35 -16.31 5.37
CA ILE A 96 -31.58 -15.07 6.12
C ILE A 96 -33.09 -14.97 6.37
N PRO A 97 -33.57 -15.02 7.62
CA PRO A 97 -34.99 -14.90 7.89
C PRO A 97 -35.49 -13.54 7.41
N SER A 98 -36.51 -13.56 6.54
CA SER A 98 -37.04 -12.42 5.77
C SER A 98 -37.72 -11.33 6.61
N ASN A 99 -37.71 -11.45 7.94
CA ASN A 99 -38.25 -10.47 8.86
C ASN A 99 -37.09 -9.68 9.48
N GLU A 100 -37.01 -8.40 9.13
CA GLU A 100 -36.05 -7.41 9.64
C GLU A 100 -34.69 -7.30 8.93
N THR A 101 -34.64 -7.41 7.59
CA THR A 101 -33.56 -6.75 6.84
C THR A 101 -33.83 -5.24 6.80
N LYS A 102 -33.82 -4.59 7.97
CA LYS A 102 -33.55 -3.16 8.03
C LYS A 102 -32.16 -3.00 7.42
N LEU A 103 -32.11 -2.58 6.15
CA LEU A 103 -30.88 -2.22 5.46
C LEU A 103 -30.07 -1.42 6.47
N MET A 104 -28.95 -1.99 6.92
CA MET A 104 -28.07 -1.33 7.86
C MET A 104 -27.56 -0.12 7.11
N ASP A 105 -28.14 1.05 7.39
CA ASP A 105 -27.66 2.30 6.82
C ASP A 105 -26.18 2.40 7.17
N ASP A 106 -25.33 2.47 6.15
CA ASP A 106 -23.87 2.57 6.26
C ASP A 106 -23.43 3.57 7.34
N MET A 107 -24.17 4.68 7.48
CA MET A 107 -23.94 5.72 8.49
C MET A 107 -24.97 5.71 9.60
N ARG A 108 -24.49 5.95 10.83
CA ARG A 108 -25.33 6.32 11.97
C ARG A 108 -26.13 7.60 11.69
N PRO A 109 -27.37 7.72 12.19
CA PRO A 109 -28.16 8.93 11.98
C PRO A 109 -27.50 10.19 12.59
N PRO A 110 -27.68 11.37 11.99
CA PRO A 110 -27.18 12.62 12.54
C PRO A 110 -27.94 13.04 13.80
N SER A 111 -27.24 13.72 14.71
CA SER A 111 -27.87 14.32 15.89
C SER A 111 -28.89 15.36 15.46
N ALA A 112 -29.95 15.54 16.27
CA ALA A 112 -31.04 16.46 15.97
C ALA A 112 -30.53 17.89 15.67
N ASN A 113 -29.54 18.37 16.42
CA ASN A 113 -28.94 19.69 16.22
C ASN A 113 -28.27 19.82 14.85
N THR A 114 -27.49 18.81 14.43
CA THR A 114 -26.88 18.82 13.10
C THR A 114 -27.96 18.72 12.02
N LYS A 115 -29.00 17.89 12.22
CA LYS A 115 -30.10 17.76 11.26
C LYS A 115 -30.89 19.07 11.06
N LYS A 116 -31.07 19.88 12.12
CA LYS A 116 -31.71 21.21 12.03
C LYS A 116 -30.99 22.16 11.08
N LEU A 117 -29.65 22.08 10.99
CA LEU A 117 -28.85 22.93 10.09
C LEU A 117 -29.28 22.79 8.63
N LEU A 118 -29.78 21.61 8.23
CA LEU A 118 -30.23 21.35 6.86
C LEU A 118 -31.34 22.31 6.40
N TYR A 119 -32.16 22.78 7.35
CA TYR A 119 -33.31 23.65 7.11
C TYR A 119 -33.08 25.09 7.54
N HIS A 120 -31.86 25.44 7.95
CA HIS A 120 -31.52 26.77 8.42
C HIS A 120 -30.74 27.55 7.35
N GLY A 121 -31.41 28.49 6.65
CA GLY A 121 -30.80 29.35 5.65
C GLY A 121 -30.53 28.68 4.29
N ILE A 122 -29.73 29.35 3.45
CA ILE A 122 -29.48 28.95 2.05
C ILE A 122 -28.00 28.58 1.86
N SER A 123 -27.71 27.51 1.12
CA SER A 123 -26.35 27.03 0.85
C SER A 123 -25.42 28.06 0.20
N LYS A 124 -25.96 29.00 -0.59
CA LYS A 124 -25.17 30.05 -1.25
C LYS A 124 -24.53 31.03 -0.25
N GLU A 125 -25.15 31.22 0.90
CA GLU A 125 -24.65 32.07 1.99
C GLU A 125 -23.78 31.28 2.99
N GLY A 126 -23.44 30.03 2.65
CA GLY A 126 -22.70 29.13 3.52
C GLY A 126 -23.53 28.42 4.60
N LYS A 127 -24.85 28.63 4.63
CA LYS A 127 -25.77 28.04 5.60
C LYS A 127 -26.43 26.75 5.06
N GLY A 128 -27.41 26.20 5.75
CA GLY A 128 -28.26 25.14 5.23
C GLY A 128 -27.49 23.82 5.02
N ARG A 129 -27.57 23.30 3.79
CA ARG A 129 -26.89 22.04 3.42
C ARG A 129 -25.37 22.14 3.49
N LEU A 130 -24.79 23.29 3.15
CA LEU A 130 -23.32 23.44 3.22
C LEU A 130 -22.85 23.39 4.67
N GLU A 131 -23.54 24.11 5.54
CA GLU A 131 -23.29 24.10 6.99
C GLU A 131 -23.48 22.71 7.59
N TYR A 132 -24.53 21.98 7.19
CA TYR A 132 -24.72 20.59 7.58
C TYR A 132 -23.54 19.70 7.18
N LEU A 133 -23.11 19.76 5.92
CA LEU A 133 -22.02 18.91 5.42
C LEU A 133 -20.69 19.25 6.10
N THR A 134 -20.40 20.53 6.30
CA THR A 134 -19.17 20.95 7.00
C THR A 134 -19.18 20.51 8.46
N ALA A 135 -20.30 20.66 9.18
CA ALA A 135 -20.46 20.16 10.54
C ALA A 135 -20.33 18.63 10.61
N ARG A 136 -20.95 17.91 9.67
CA ARG A 136 -20.89 16.45 9.59
C ARG A 136 -19.49 15.95 9.21
N LYS A 137 -18.74 16.69 8.40
CA LYS A 137 -17.35 16.37 8.01
C LYS A 137 -16.36 16.49 9.17
N LYS A 138 -16.59 17.40 10.12
CA LYS A 138 -15.72 17.59 11.30
C LYS A 138 -15.74 16.41 12.28
N LYS A 139 -16.79 15.58 12.27
CA LYS A 139 -16.85 14.37 13.09
C LYS A 139 -15.90 13.30 12.55
N SER A 140 -15.29 12.55 13.46
CA SER A 140 -14.47 11.39 13.12
C SER A 140 -15.31 10.38 12.31
N PRO A 141 -14.68 9.60 11.44
CA PRO A 141 -15.38 8.53 10.73
C PRO A 141 -15.87 7.44 11.70
N GLU A 142 -15.15 7.18 12.80
CA GLU A 142 -15.52 6.22 13.85
C GLU A 142 -16.85 6.55 14.55
N ASP A 143 -17.15 7.84 14.73
CA ASP A 143 -18.43 8.27 15.31
C ASP A 143 -19.59 8.17 14.32
N LYS A 144 -19.28 8.11 13.02
CA LYS A 144 -20.22 8.26 11.92
C LYS A 144 -20.63 6.92 11.32
N TYR A 145 -19.71 5.98 11.30
CA TYR A 145 -19.87 4.66 10.72
C TYR A 145 -19.62 3.61 11.81
N ASP A 146 -20.41 2.55 11.83
CA ASP A 146 -20.20 1.44 12.77
C ASP A 146 -18.92 0.64 12.44
N GLN A 147 -18.59 0.60 11.15
CA GLN A 147 -17.47 -0.17 10.59
C GLN A 147 -16.73 0.66 9.53
N PRO A 148 -15.44 0.37 9.27
CA PRO A 148 -14.71 1.01 8.18
C PRO A 148 -15.26 0.51 6.83
N ILE A 149 -15.91 1.38 6.08
CA ILE A 149 -16.53 1.01 4.79
C ILE A 149 -15.48 0.83 3.69
N ILE A 150 -14.39 1.61 3.76
CA ILE A 150 -13.33 1.63 2.76
C ILE A 150 -12.00 1.25 3.40
N SER A 151 -11.11 0.67 2.59
CA SER A 151 -9.77 0.24 3.02
C SER A 151 -8.92 1.38 3.58
N SER A 152 -9.15 2.62 3.14
CA SER A 152 -8.42 3.77 3.71
C SER A 152 -8.89 4.16 5.11
N MET A 153 -10.08 3.74 5.54
CA MET A 153 -10.59 3.94 6.91
C MET A 153 -10.14 2.85 7.87
N GLU A 154 -9.75 1.69 7.35
CA GLU A 154 -9.23 0.57 8.14
C GLU A 154 -7.96 0.99 8.90
N TYR A 155 -7.10 1.78 8.25
CA TYR A 155 -5.90 2.30 8.89
C TYR A 155 -6.24 3.33 9.97
N GLY A 156 -5.83 3.04 11.21
CA GLY A 156 -6.05 3.92 12.36
C GLY A 156 -7.46 3.86 12.94
N TRP A 157 -8.30 2.92 12.49
CA TRP A 157 -9.65 2.72 13.04
C TRP A 157 -9.60 2.38 14.53
N LYS A 158 -10.30 3.19 15.34
CA LYS A 158 -10.38 3.09 16.80
C LYS A 158 -9.02 3.13 17.50
N LEU A 159 -8.04 3.81 16.90
CA LEU A 159 -6.71 3.96 17.51
C LEU A 159 -6.78 4.65 18.87
N ASN A 160 -7.72 5.57 19.06
CA ASN A 160 -7.90 6.28 20.34
C ASN A 160 -8.48 5.40 21.46
N ASP A 161 -9.17 4.31 21.11
CA ASP A 161 -9.75 3.37 22.09
C ASP A 161 -8.69 2.41 22.64
N THR A 162 -7.56 2.25 21.92
CA THR A 162 -6.46 1.39 22.39
C THR A 162 -5.80 2.04 23.62
N PRO A 163 -5.68 1.31 24.73
CA PRO A 163 -5.16 1.88 25.97
C PRO A 163 -3.73 2.33 25.76
N VAL A 164 -3.43 3.59 26.12
CA VAL A 164 -2.10 4.20 26.01
C VAL A 164 -1.01 3.36 26.71
N ALA A 165 -1.40 2.51 27.66
CA ALA A 165 -0.54 1.55 28.33
C ALA A 165 0.16 0.56 27.36
N GLU A 166 -0.44 0.24 26.20
CA GLU A 166 0.18 -0.61 25.19
C GLU A 166 1.22 0.13 24.33
N PHE A 167 1.14 1.47 24.23
CA PHE A 167 2.15 2.29 23.57
C PHE A 167 3.32 2.63 24.50
N ALA A 168 3.76 1.64 25.29
CA ALA A 168 5.02 1.76 26.00
C ALA A 168 6.13 2.03 24.97
N LYS A 169 6.97 3.03 25.25
CA LYS A 169 8.15 3.28 24.43
C LYS A 169 8.95 1.96 24.36
N PRO A 170 9.26 1.44 23.17
CA PRO A 170 10.01 0.21 23.08
C PRO A 170 11.36 0.39 23.79
N LYS A 171 11.82 -0.66 24.48
CA LYS A 171 13.08 -0.65 25.24
C LYS A 171 14.27 -0.12 24.41
N HIS A 172 14.24 -0.36 23.09
CA HIS A 172 15.26 0.08 22.13
C HIS A 172 14.66 0.92 20.98
N GLY A 173 13.81 1.89 21.31
CA GLY A 173 13.25 2.82 20.32
C GLY A 173 14.29 3.77 19.73
N ARG A 174 14.08 4.17 18.46
CA ARG A 174 14.92 5.21 17.83
C ARG A 174 14.75 6.52 18.59
N THR A 175 15.86 7.10 19.06
CA THR A 175 15.90 8.41 19.69
C THR A 175 16.48 9.45 18.74
N LYS A 176 16.11 10.71 18.92
CA LYS A 176 16.56 11.83 18.09
C LYS A 176 17.87 12.43 18.62
N LEU A 177 18.85 11.59 18.95
CA LEU A 177 20.06 12.02 19.67
C LEU A 177 20.78 13.18 18.98
N VAL A 178 20.96 13.14 17.66
CA VAL A 178 21.66 14.19 16.91
C VAL A 178 20.89 15.52 16.96
N GLU A 179 19.57 15.48 16.78
CA GLU A 179 18.72 16.67 16.86
C GLU A 179 18.79 17.29 18.27
N ASP A 180 18.68 16.46 19.30
CA ASP A 180 18.63 16.87 20.70
C ASP A 180 19.99 17.38 21.22
N THR A 181 21.11 16.92 20.65
CA THR A 181 22.46 17.24 21.16
C THR A 181 23.24 18.22 20.30
N PHE A 182 23.15 18.14 18.98
CA PHE A 182 23.98 18.97 18.09
C PHE A 182 23.34 20.33 17.80
N TYR A 183 22.01 20.41 17.83
CA TYR A 183 21.28 21.60 17.44
C TYR A 183 20.54 22.19 18.64
N THR A 184 20.85 23.44 18.98
CA THR A 184 20.05 24.22 19.94
C THR A 184 19.13 25.16 19.18
N ARG A 185 18.02 25.60 19.80
CA ARG A 185 17.05 26.53 19.18
C ARG A 185 17.70 27.81 18.64
N THR A 186 18.82 28.23 19.22
CA THR A 186 19.57 29.44 18.84
C THR A 186 20.90 29.13 18.13
N GLY A 187 21.30 27.87 18.00
CA GLY A 187 22.56 27.46 17.38
C GLY A 187 23.84 27.89 18.11
N ILE A 188 23.72 28.56 19.27
CA ILE A 188 24.86 29.06 20.04
C ILE A 188 25.27 27.97 21.05
N PRO A 189 26.48 27.40 20.95
CA PRO A 189 26.97 26.44 21.93
C PRO A 189 27.13 27.13 23.29
N ILE A 190 26.60 26.52 24.35
CA ILE A 190 26.72 27.02 25.71
C ILE A 190 28.17 26.81 26.16
N ARG A 191 29.03 27.82 25.93
CA ARG A 191 30.04 28.33 26.88
C ARG A 191 31.04 29.22 26.14
N HIS A 192 30.99 30.53 26.42
CA HIS A 192 32.12 31.33 26.93
C HIS A 192 31.57 32.67 27.48
N TYR A 193 30.81 32.64 28.58
CA TYR A 193 30.71 33.83 29.44
C TYR A 193 31.95 33.87 30.32
N SER A 194 33.06 34.34 29.76
CA SER A 194 34.16 34.87 30.55
C SER A 194 33.78 36.30 30.95
N GLY A 195 33.38 36.48 32.21
CA GLY A 195 33.33 37.78 32.87
C GLY A 195 31.99 38.50 32.78
N LYS A 196 31.20 38.40 33.85
CA LYS A 196 31.06 39.49 34.83
C LYS A 196 30.15 39.01 35.97
N ASN A 197 30.65 39.19 37.20
CA ASN A 197 29.92 39.01 38.43
C ASN A 197 28.56 39.71 38.37
N ILE A 198 27.48 38.94 38.43
CA ILE A 198 26.16 39.49 38.70
C ILE A 198 25.99 39.39 40.21
N HIS A 199 26.22 40.51 40.89
CA HIS A 199 25.82 40.69 42.29
C HIS A 199 24.31 40.43 42.39
N TYR A 200 23.92 39.46 43.20
CA TYR A 200 22.55 39.42 43.72
C TYR A 200 22.40 40.62 44.65
N LYS A 201 21.55 41.57 44.26
CA LYS A 201 20.98 42.52 45.22
C LYS A 201 19.62 41.97 45.61
N ASP A 202 19.51 41.68 46.89
CA ASP A 202 18.24 41.47 47.60
C ASP A 202 17.29 42.62 47.33
N GLN A 203 16.04 42.29 46.99
CA GLN A 203 14.80 42.95 47.41
C GLN A 203 13.58 42.19 46.91
#